data_AF-A0A951U0C0-F1
#
_entry.id   AF-A0A951U0C0-F1
#
_cell.length_a   1.000
_cell.length_b   1.000
_cell.length_c   1.000
_cell.angle_alpha   90.00
_cell.angle_beta   90.00
_cell.angle_gamma   90.00
#
_symmetry.space_group_name_H-M   'P 1'
#
loop_
_entity.id
_entity.type
_entity.pdbx_description
1 polymer ?
#
loop_
_entity_poly.entity_id
_entity_poly.type
_entity_poly.pdbx_seq_one_letter_code
_entity_poly.pdbx_strand_id
1 'polypeptide(L)'
;MARPKKGQQTETNSPIKKLREAAELSQEELARLMDVSVSTISRWERGLTEPTMTVAQMKAFCNAIGKTLDQIPNSLLAPEE
;
A
#
# COMPACT_ATOMS: atom_id res chain seq x y z
N MET A 1 -16.89 14.87 14.03
CA MET A 1 -16.95 13.41 14.21
C MET A 1 -16.61 12.73 12.89
N ALA A 2 -15.45 12.08 12.79
CA ALA A 2 -15.17 11.07 11.77
C ALA A 2 -14.34 9.98 12.46
N ARG A 3 -14.76 8.73 12.28
CA ARG A 3 -14.50 7.56 13.13
C ARG A 3 -13.01 7.17 13.16
N PRO A 4 -12.46 6.71 14.31
CA PRO A 4 -11.14 6.08 14.31
C PRO A 4 -11.28 4.67 13.73
N LYS A 5 -10.76 4.43 12.53
CA LYS A 5 -10.60 3.04 12.04
C LYS A 5 -9.34 2.44 12.68
N LYS A 6 -9.53 1.87 13.87
CA LYS A 6 -8.57 0.99 14.55
C LYS A 6 -8.48 -0.33 13.77
N GLY A 7 -7.75 -0.32 12.65
CA GLY A 7 -7.19 -1.53 12.05
C GLY A 7 -5.89 -1.87 12.76
N GLN A 8 -5.74 -3.11 13.21
CA GLN A 8 -4.62 -3.62 14.00
C GLN A 8 -3.26 -3.06 13.51
N GLN A 9 -2.60 -2.27 14.36
CA GLN A 9 -1.21 -1.88 14.19
C GLN A 9 -0.33 -3.12 14.39
N THR A 10 -0.21 -3.95 13.34
CA THR A 10 0.94 -4.83 13.21
C THR A 10 2.07 -3.95 12.67
N GLU A 11 3.15 -3.80 13.42
CA GLU A 11 4.38 -3.17 12.96
C GLU A 11 5.02 -4.04 11.87
N THR A 12 4.38 -4.12 10.70
CA THR A 12 5.02 -4.73 9.53
C THR A 12 5.92 -3.66 8.92
N ASN A 13 7.19 -4.00 8.70
CA ASN A 13 8.18 -3.13 8.07
C ASN A 13 7.95 -3.03 6.54
N SER A 14 6.68 -3.07 6.10
CA SER A 14 6.28 -3.13 4.70
C SER A 14 6.45 -1.77 4.02
N PRO A 15 7.17 -1.69 2.89
CA PRO A 15 7.30 -0.47 2.12
C PRO A 15 5.96 0.12 1.66
N ILE A 16 5.02 -0.74 1.23
CA ILE A 16 3.69 -0.30 0.76
C ILE A 16 2.92 0.37 1.89
N LYS A 17 2.96 -0.22 3.10
CA LYS A 17 2.28 0.34 4.28
C LYS A 17 2.82 1.73 4.60
N LYS A 18 4.15 1.90 4.63
CA LYS A 18 4.80 3.19 4.90
C LYS A 18 4.44 4.25 3.86
N LEU A 19 4.43 3.89 2.58
CA LEU A 19 4.06 4.81 1.49
C LEU A 19 2.59 5.22 1.59
N ARG A 20 1.70 4.28 1.91
CA ARG A 20 0.27 4.53 2.11
C ARG A 20 0.03 5.48 3.29
N GLU A 21 0.68 5.22 4.43
CA GLU A 21 0.52 6.02 5.64
C GLU A 21 1.12 7.42 5.49
N ALA A 22 2.25 7.55 4.78
CA ALA A 22 2.82 8.85 4.43
C ALA A 22 1.91 9.68 3.50
N ALA A 23 1.02 9.03 2.76
CA ALA A 23 -0.02 9.67 1.95
C ALA A 23 -1.37 9.82 2.69
N GLU A 24 -1.41 9.50 3.99
CA GLU A 24 -2.62 9.58 4.83
C GLU A 24 -3.81 8.76 4.34
N LEU A 25 -3.55 7.69 3.56
CA LEU A 25 -4.59 6.82 3.00
C LEU A 25 -4.89 5.63 3.91
N SER A 26 -6.15 5.24 4.00
CA SER A 26 -6.57 3.91 4.51
C SER A 26 -6.32 2.82 3.46
N GLN A 27 -6.27 1.55 3.88
CA GLN A 27 -6.19 0.42 2.95
C GLN A 27 -7.36 0.41 1.96
N GLU A 28 -8.55 0.85 2.39
CA GLU A 28 -9.74 0.87 1.55
C GLU A 28 -9.70 1.98 0.50
N GLU A 29 -9.15 3.15 0.85
CA GLU A 29 -8.94 4.25 -0.10
C GLU A 29 -7.88 3.87 -1.14
N LEU A 30 -6.75 3.31 -0.71
CA LEU A 30 -5.72 2.85 -1.63
C LEU A 30 -6.24 1.77 -2.59
N ALA A 31 -6.97 0.78 -2.05
CA ALA A 31 -7.58 -0.28 -2.84
C ALA A 31 -8.53 0.28 -3.91
N ARG A 32 -9.35 1.26 -3.55
CA ARG A 32 -10.25 1.95 -4.50
C ARG A 32 -9.50 2.71 -5.58
N LEU A 33 -8.44 3.44 -5.22
CA LEU A 33 -7.63 4.20 -6.18
C LEU A 33 -6.88 3.30 -7.16
N MET A 34 -6.48 2.11 -6.70
CA MET A 34 -5.76 1.13 -7.50
C MET A 34 -6.67 0.13 -8.23
N ASP A 35 -7.99 0.20 -8.04
CA ASP A 35 -8.96 -0.76 -8.56
C ASP A 35 -8.60 -2.23 -8.20
N VAL A 36 -8.31 -2.46 -6.92
CA VAL A 36 -8.02 -3.79 -6.36
C VAL A 36 -8.86 -4.04 -5.11
N SER A 37 -8.88 -5.29 -4.64
CA SER A 37 -9.52 -5.61 -3.38
C SER A 37 -8.71 -5.09 -2.17
N VAL A 38 -9.39 -4.70 -1.10
CA VAL A 38 -8.73 -4.35 0.19
C VAL A 38 -7.88 -5.52 0.70
N SER A 39 -8.34 -6.76 0.48
CA SER A 39 -7.59 -7.98 0.81
C SER A 39 -6.26 -8.08 0.05
N THR A 40 -6.18 -7.58 -1.18
CA THR A 40 -4.94 -7.51 -1.97
C THR A 40 -3.93 -6.59 -1.28
N ILE A 41 -4.36 -5.37 -0.90
CA ILE A 41 -3.52 -4.42 -0.16
C ILE A 41 -3.05 -5.03 1.17
N SER A 42 -3.96 -5.66 1.92
CA SER A 42 -3.64 -6.32 3.18
C SER A 42 -2.58 -7.42 3.03
N ARG A 43 -2.66 -8.25 1.97
CA ARG A 43 -1.66 -9.30 1.70
C ARG A 43 -0.29 -8.71 1.37
N TRP A 44 -0.25 -7.66 0.54
CA TRP A 44 0.98 -6.94 0.22
C TRP A 44 1.63 -6.32 1.46
N GLU A 45 0.85 -5.66 2.31
CA GLU A 45 1.35 -5.02 3.55
C GLU A 45 1.85 -6.02 4.59
N ARG A 46 1.40 -7.28 4.49
CA ARG A 46 1.81 -8.38 5.37
C ARG A 46 2.91 -9.25 4.76
N GLY A 47 3.38 -8.94 3.55
CA GLY A 47 4.38 -9.75 2.84
C GLY A 47 3.89 -11.14 2.42
N LEU A 48 2.58 -11.42 2.49
CA LEU A 48 2.03 -12.74 2.15
C LEU A 48 2.11 -13.06 0.65
N THR A 49 2.21 -12.03 -0.18
CA THR A 49 2.28 -12.14 -1.64
C THR A 49 3.11 -10.98 -2.18
N GLU A 50 3.94 -11.26 -3.19
CA GLU A 50 4.66 -10.22 -3.90
C GLU A 50 3.69 -9.26 -4.62
N PRO A 51 3.91 -7.93 -4.53
CA PRO A 51 3.06 -6.95 -5.19
C PRO A 51 3.20 -6.99 -6.71
N THR A 52 2.31 -7.72 -7.39
CA THR A 52 2.20 -7.70 -8.85
C THR A 52 1.19 -6.64 -9.27
N MET A 53 1.63 -5.63 -10.00
CA MET A 53 0.78 -4.55 -10.52
C MET A 53 0.91 -4.46 -12.03
N THR A 54 -0.21 -4.22 -12.71
CA THR A 54 -0.16 -3.77 -14.11
C THR A 54 0.44 -2.36 -14.19
N VAL A 55 0.86 -1.93 -15.39
CA VAL A 55 1.34 -0.55 -15.60
C VAL A 55 0.28 0.49 -15.18
N ALA A 56 -0.99 0.20 -15.42
CA ALA A 56 -2.10 1.07 -15.00
C ALA A 56 -2.19 1.18 -13.48
N GLN A 57 -2.09 0.05 -12.77
CA GLN A 57 -2.09 0.02 -11.30
C GLN A 57 -0.84 0.68 -10.71
N MET A 58 0.33 0.52 -11.33
CA MET A 58 1.56 1.20 -10.90
C MET A 58 1.42 2.73 -11.03
N LYS A 59 0.85 3.21 -12.14
CA LYS A 59 0.54 4.64 -12.31
C LYS A 59 -0.48 5.12 -11.27
N ALA A 60 -1.54 4.34 -11.02
CA ALA A 60 -2.53 4.66 -10.02
C ALA A 60 -1.92 4.70 -8.60
N PHE A 61 -1.03 3.76 -8.28
CA PHE A 61 -0.30 3.73 -7.02
C PHE A 61 0.57 4.98 -6.84
N CYS A 62 1.39 5.32 -7.85
CA CYS A 62 2.22 6.54 -7.85
C CYS A 62 1.38 7.80 -7.62
N ASN A 63 0.26 7.93 -8.35
CA ASN A 63 -0.65 9.05 -8.22
C ASN A 63 -1.31 9.09 -6.83
N ALA A 64 -1.72 7.95 -6.29
CA ALA A 64 -2.35 7.85 -4.98
C ALA A 64 -1.42 8.29 -3.85
N ILE A 65 -0.15 7.88 -3.91
CA ILE A 65 0.84 8.23 -2.88
C ILE A 65 1.55 9.58 -3.13
N GLY A 66 1.24 10.24 -4.25
CA GLY A 66 1.87 11.51 -4.64
C GLY A 66 3.38 11.40 -4.89
N LYS A 67 3.86 10.25 -5.38
CA LYS A 67 5.29 10.01 -5.67
C LYS A 67 5.49 9.53 -7.09
N THR A 68 6.66 9.84 -7.64
CA THR A 68 7.11 9.26 -8.92
C THR A 68 7.74 7.89 -8.71
N LEU A 69 7.88 7.10 -9.78
CA LEU A 69 8.47 5.77 -9.73
C LEU A 69 9.88 5.77 -9.12
N ASP A 70 10.68 6.81 -9.37
CA ASP A 70 12.05 6.95 -8.85
C ASP A 70 12.12 7.12 -7.32
N GLN A 71 11.00 7.51 -6.70
CA GLN A 71 10.89 7.69 -5.25
C GLN A 71 10.37 6.44 -4.53
N ILE A 72 10.05 5.39 -5.29
CA ILE A 72 9.58 4.10 -4.77
C ILE A 72 10.79 3.17 -4.61
N PRO A 73 10.91 2.42 -3.52
CA PRO A 73 12.00 1.47 -3.35
C PRO A 73 11.93 0.34 -4.40
N ASN A 74 13.10 -0.20 -4.75
CA ASN A 74 13.22 -1.32 -5.71
C ASN A 74 12.50 -2.61 -5.26
N SER A 75 12.17 -2.73 -3.97
CA SER A 75 11.34 -3.80 -3.43
C SER A 75 10.18 -3.22 -2.63
N LEU A 76 8.98 -3.70 -2.94
CA LEU A 76 7.75 -3.42 -2.20
C LEU A 76 7.35 -4.56 -1.26
N LEU A 77 8.12 -5.64 -1.24
CA LEU A 77 7.92 -6.77 -0.33
C LEU A 77 8.45 -6.39 1.06
N ALA A 78 7.75 -6.82 2.12
CA ALA A 78 8.30 -6.72 3.47
C ALA A 78 9.54 -7.64 3.57
N PRO A 79 10.65 -7.21 4.19
CA PRO A 79 11.77 -8.10 4.42
C PRO A 79 11.30 -9.28 5.29
N GLU A 80 11.64 -10.51 4.90
CA GLU A 80 11.46 -11.67 5.78
C GLU A 80 12.44 -11.52 6.95
N GLU A 81 11.92 -11.56 8.19
CA GLU A 81 12.75 -11.66 9.41
C GLU A 81 13.28 -13.09 9.59
#